data_AF-F6FFL3-F1
#
_entry.id   AF-F6FFL3-F1
#
_cell.length_a   1.000
_cell.length_b   1.000
_cell.length_c   1.000
_cell.angle_alpha   90.00
_cell.angle_beta   90.00
_cell.angle_gamma   90.00
#
_symmetry.space_group_name_H-M   'P 1'
#
loop_
_entity.id
_entity.type
_entity.pdbx_description
1 polymer ?
#
loop_
_entity_poly.entity_id
_entity_poly.type
_entity_poly.pdbx_seq_one_letter_code
_entity_poly.pdbx_strand_id
1 'polypeptide(L)'
;MIRRYRIKKLEDIFSDDNKFGKWLDIESLLLKYLWKKGKFSQEVRDSLISSFYISKNRISEEERRTKHDVSAFINTLCECSPLPERKWIHYGLTSSDVVDTANSLMLREANECLLDHIYSFRDALQTLAFKYKSTLQYDRKEKYITSFGYKFALFFNSLNELLSDFKNIRSQIECASFSGSVGTYAHIDMDFQEFAARELNLFSATSSNQVISRTRYYSYFSLLSSIGLLIEELAMELRHLSRTEIAEISEGFEELQIGSSSMPHKKNPITLENICGLVRLLKGYSYSSSLNSAIWLERDISHSSVDRVLFLDATTVLCQIAMRMTKVLENMSVNEVQINSNIRKNKDDLYKRIAFKTLCEKSEYHPDQVKHWIEELSELSQKYHSSFENMFRKSNMPSLLKEEEVENIFDLSYRISHLDEMYSKIFRTHMGKERLSEVLYEKEDIEFAISKIANFLNVEYREDEEVELFGCGEESIMFLSKLTPHLHFKFNLQWITENSEKGDLKEVFKDTGDKKCLFLTALIETGSNIRGPYQFLKRYRPRDVKICTLFFKHSPKAREVPIDFFGLFLPSKEFVGFGVGWEHGLGNLSCVGIPKIIKI
;
A
#
# COMPACT_ATOMS: atom_id res chain seq x y z
N MET A 1 -15.77 -16.64 -1.07
CA MET A 1 -15.02 -17.35 -2.13
C MET A 1 -15.07 -18.87 -1.95
N ILE A 2 -14.94 -19.66 -3.03
CA ILE A 2 -14.96 -21.15 -2.94
C ILE A 2 -13.77 -21.70 -2.15
N ARG A 3 -13.93 -22.91 -1.58
CA ARG A 3 -13.00 -23.50 -0.59
C ARG A 3 -11.52 -23.44 -0.98
N ARG A 4 -11.20 -23.67 -2.25
CA ARG A 4 -9.82 -23.73 -2.77
C ARG A 4 -9.07 -22.40 -2.82
N TYR A 5 -9.75 -21.27 -2.71
CA TYR A 5 -9.14 -19.92 -2.78
C TYR A 5 -9.33 -19.13 -1.48
N ARG A 6 -9.83 -19.76 -0.41
CA ARG A 6 -10.06 -19.10 0.86
C ARG A 6 -8.75 -18.70 1.52
N ILE A 7 -8.80 -17.56 2.21
CA ILE A 7 -7.75 -17.11 3.11
C ILE A 7 -8.39 -16.94 4.47
N LYS A 8 -7.95 -17.76 5.44
CA LYS A 8 -8.59 -17.86 6.76
C LYS A 8 -8.67 -16.51 7.47
N LYS A 9 -7.59 -15.73 7.44
CA LYS A 9 -7.54 -14.36 8.00
C LYS A 9 -8.64 -13.46 7.43
N LEU A 10 -8.88 -13.48 6.12
CA LEU A 10 -9.95 -12.70 5.48
C LEU A 10 -11.34 -13.28 5.78
N GLU A 11 -11.50 -14.60 5.84
CA GLU A 11 -12.78 -15.21 6.25
C GLU A 11 -13.16 -14.82 7.69
N ASP A 12 -12.18 -14.74 8.59
CA ASP A 12 -12.39 -14.35 9.97
C ASP A 12 -12.75 -12.85 10.06
N ILE A 13 -12.07 -11.98 9.29
CA ILE A 13 -12.40 -10.56 9.17
C ILE A 13 -13.85 -10.36 8.68
N PHE A 14 -14.27 -11.09 7.64
CA PHE A 14 -15.61 -10.98 7.07
C PHE A 14 -16.64 -11.95 7.69
N SER A 15 -16.32 -12.56 8.83
CA SER A 15 -17.24 -13.44 9.54
C SER A 15 -18.37 -12.66 10.21
N ASP A 16 -19.51 -13.31 10.43
CA ASP A 16 -20.61 -12.70 11.19
C ASP A 16 -20.19 -12.32 12.61
N ASP A 17 -19.30 -13.11 13.22
CA ASP A 17 -18.84 -12.85 14.60
C ASP A 17 -18.03 -11.55 14.66
N ASN A 18 -17.09 -11.33 13.73
CA ASN A 18 -16.36 -10.07 13.65
C ASN A 18 -17.28 -8.91 13.28
N LYS A 19 -18.20 -9.09 12.31
CA LYS A 19 -19.19 -8.09 11.91
C LYS A 19 -20.03 -7.61 13.09
N PHE A 20 -20.61 -8.54 13.87
CA PHE A 20 -21.40 -8.18 15.05
C PHE A 20 -20.53 -7.58 16.15
N GLY A 21 -19.26 -8.01 16.29
CA GLY A 21 -18.28 -7.36 17.14
C GLY A 21 -18.08 -5.89 16.77
N LYS A 22 -17.90 -5.56 15.48
CA LYS A 22 -17.77 -4.17 15.02
C LYS A 22 -19.03 -3.35 15.28
N TRP A 23 -20.21 -3.95 15.11
CA TRP A 23 -21.48 -3.28 15.43
C TRP A 23 -21.56 -2.96 16.92
N LEU A 24 -21.15 -3.89 17.79
CA LEU A 24 -21.10 -3.68 19.23
C LEU A 24 -20.10 -2.59 19.64
N ASP A 25 -18.93 -2.55 18.99
CA ASP A 25 -17.93 -1.48 19.22
C ASP A 25 -18.54 -0.10 18.92
N ILE A 26 -19.26 0.02 17.80
CA ILE A 26 -19.94 1.26 17.38
C ILE A 26 -21.05 1.66 18.37
N GLU A 27 -21.91 0.72 18.78
CA GLU A 27 -22.98 0.99 19.75
C GLU A 27 -22.43 1.37 21.12
N SER A 28 -21.38 0.69 21.57
CA SER A 28 -20.70 1.01 22.83
C SER A 28 -20.08 2.40 22.80
N LEU A 29 -19.56 2.81 21.64
CA LEU A 29 -18.99 4.13 21.40
C LEU A 29 -20.05 5.24 21.42
N LEU A 30 -21.24 4.98 20.87
CA LEU A 30 -22.39 5.87 21.01
C LEU A 30 -22.75 6.07 22.49
N LEU A 31 -22.85 5.01 23.27
CA LEU A 31 -23.13 5.12 24.71
C LEU A 31 -22.04 5.88 25.46
N LYS A 32 -20.76 5.68 25.11
CA LYS A 32 -19.64 6.45 25.64
C LYS A 32 -19.77 7.94 25.31
N TYR A 33 -20.21 8.29 24.10
CA TYR A 33 -20.44 9.67 23.70
C TYR A 33 -21.62 10.31 24.47
N LEU A 34 -22.75 9.62 24.58
CA LEU A 34 -23.94 10.11 25.29
C LEU A 34 -23.67 10.29 26.79
N TRP A 35 -22.87 9.41 27.39
CA TRP A 35 -22.36 9.59 28.75
C TRP A 35 -21.52 10.89 28.88
N LYS A 36 -20.60 11.15 27.95
CA LYS A 36 -19.81 12.40 27.93
C LYS A 36 -20.69 13.65 27.78
N LYS A 37 -21.85 13.53 27.12
CA LYS A 37 -22.88 14.59 27.01
C LYS A 37 -23.82 14.65 28.23
N GLY A 38 -23.58 13.86 29.27
CA GLY A 38 -24.31 13.91 30.54
C GLY A 38 -25.70 13.28 30.51
N LYS A 39 -25.99 12.37 29.56
CA LYS A 39 -27.31 11.71 29.47
C LYS A 39 -27.58 10.70 30.60
N PHE A 40 -26.54 10.11 31.17
CA PHE A 40 -26.58 9.14 32.27
C PHE A 40 -25.20 9.07 32.95
N SER A 41 -25.11 8.40 34.11
CA SER A 41 -23.86 8.31 34.90
C SER A 41 -22.85 7.32 34.32
N GLN A 42 -21.60 7.37 34.80
CA GLN A 42 -20.55 6.46 34.35
C GLN A 42 -20.87 5.00 34.72
N GLU A 43 -21.43 4.78 35.91
CA GLU A 43 -21.81 3.45 36.41
C GLU A 43 -22.89 2.82 35.52
N VAL A 44 -23.85 3.63 35.04
CA VAL A 44 -24.88 3.18 34.11
C VAL A 44 -24.29 2.80 32.76
N ARG A 45 -23.36 3.60 32.23
CA ARG A 45 -22.63 3.28 30.99
C ARG A 45 -21.92 1.94 31.12
N ASP A 46 -21.15 1.77 32.19
CA ASP A 46 -20.33 0.57 32.40
C ASP A 46 -21.20 -0.68 32.62
N SER A 47 -22.32 -0.53 33.33
CA SER A 47 -23.32 -1.60 33.50
C SER A 47 -23.99 -1.99 32.18
N LEU A 48 -24.36 -1.03 31.33
CA LEU A 48 -24.89 -1.32 29.99
C LEU A 48 -23.88 -2.08 29.15
N ILE A 49 -22.66 -1.54 29.00
CA ILE A 49 -21.63 -2.13 28.13
C ILE A 49 -21.21 -3.52 28.62
N SER A 50 -21.05 -3.70 29.93
CA SER A 50 -20.69 -5.01 30.51
C SER A 50 -21.80 -6.06 30.43
N SER A 51 -23.06 -5.65 30.24
CA SER A 51 -24.18 -6.57 30.06
C SER A 51 -24.26 -7.17 28.65
N PHE A 52 -23.61 -6.55 27.66
CA PHE A 52 -23.75 -6.94 26.27
C PHE A 52 -23.16 -8.32 25.96
N TYR A 53 -23.97 -9.16 25.32
CA TYR A 53 -23.57 -10.50 24.87
C TYR A 53 -24.08 -10.76 23.45
N ILE A 54 -23.17 -11.07 22.53
CA ILE A 54 -23.52 -11.38 21.14
C ILE A 54 -23.73 -12.89 20.99
N SER A 55 -24.93 -13.27 20.54
CA SER A 55 -25.24 -14.64 20.14
C SER A 55 -25.70 -14.67 18.69
N LYS A 56 -24.85 -15.18 17.79
CA LYS A 56 -25.17 -15.33 16.36
C LYS A 56 -26.46 -16.11 16.12
N ASN A 57 -26.69 -17.17 16.90
CA ASN A 57 -27.90 -17.98 16.79
C ASN A 57 -29.15 -17.19 17.17
N ARG A 58 -29.07 -16.39 18.25
CA ARG A 58 -30.18 -15.54 18.70
C ARG A 58 -30.47 -14.43 17.69
N ILE A 59 -29.43 -13.78 17.16
CA ILE A 59 -29.57 -12.75 16.11
C ILE A 59 -30.21 -13.35 14.86
N SER A 60 -29.79 -14.54 14.42
CA SER A 60 -30.38 -15.21 13.25
C SER A 60 -31.85 -15.60 13.48
N GLU A 61 -32.21 -16.04 14.68
CA GLU A 61 -33.61 -16.29 15.05
C GLU A 61 -34.45 -15.02 14.96
N GLU A 62 -33.94 -13.93 15.54
CA GLU A 62 -34.60 -12.63 15.53
C GLU A 62 -34.70 -12.04 14.11
N GLU A 63 -33.65 -12.18 13.29
CA GLU A 63 -33.63 -11.74 11.90
C GLU A 63 -34.68 -12.48 11.06
N ARG A 64 -34.94 -13.77 11.32
CA ARG A 64 -36.03 -14.48 10.65
C ARG A 64 -37.39 -13.88 10.96
N ARG A 65 -37.57 -13.26 12.13
CA ARG A 65 -38.79 -12.56 12.56
C ARG A 65 -38.87 -11.15 11.99
N THR A 66 -37.81 -10.35 12.14
CA THR A 66 -37.79 -8.93 11.75
C THR A 66 -37.59 -8.72 10.26
N LYS A 67 -36.98 -9.69 9.56
CA LYS A 67 -36.48 -9.57 8.19
C LYS A 67 -35.51 -8.38 8.00
N HIS A 68 -34.85 -7.99 9.08
CA HIS A 68 -33.89 -6.89 9.10
C HIS A 68 -32.76 -7.20 10.08
N ASP A 69 -31.53 -7.28 9.56
CA ASP A 69 -30.34 -7.73 10.28
C ASP A 69 -29.90 -6.77 11.41
N VAL A 70 -29.81 -5.47 11.14
CA VAL A 70 -29.47 -4.48 12.17
C VAL A 70 -30.53 -4.43 13.26
N SER A 71 -31.81 -4.34 12.91
CA SER A 71 -32.89 -4.36 13.91
C SER A 71 -32.87 -5.64 14.75
N ALA A 72 -32.55 -6.79 14.16
CA ALA A 72 -32.40 -8.03 14.89
C ALA A 72 -31.25 -7.96 15.90
N PHE A 73 -30.08 -7.47 15.47
CA PHE A 73 -28.95 -7.23 16.35
C PHE A 73 -29.31 -6.28 17.51
N ILE A 74 -29.91 -5.12 17.23
CA ILE A 74 -30.29 -4.14 18.26
C ILE A 74 -31.33 -4.70 19.24
N ASN A 75 -32.31 -5.46 18.77
CA ASN A 75 -33.28 -6.12 19.63
C ASN A 75 -32.59 -7.09 20.60
N THR A 76 -31.69 -7.94 20.09
CA THR A 76 -30.94 -8.88 20.95
C THR A 76 -30.00 -8.18 21.93
N LEU A 77 -29.44 -7.04 21.53
CA LEU A 77 -28.59 -6.23 22.41
C LEU A 77 -29.42 -5.58 23.53
N CYS A 78 -30.62 -5.07 23.21
CA CYS A 78 -31.56 -4.56 24.20
C CYS A 78 -32.04 -5.63 25.19
N GLU A 79 -32.20 -6.89 24.75
CA GLU A 79 -32.58 -8.02 25.60
C GLU A 79 -31.54 -8.31 26.72
N CYS A 80 -30.29 -7.92 26.51
CA CYS A 80 -29.19 -8.17 27.45
C CYS A 80 -29.24 -7.30 28.71
N SER A 81 -29.90 -6.13 28.65
CA SER A 81 -29.93 -5.19 29.77
C SER A 81 -31.35 -4.94 30.31
N PRO A 82 -31.59 -5.11 31.62
CA PRO A 82 -32.85 -4.73 32.24
C PRO A 82 -32.99 -3.21 32.44
N LEU A 83 -31.91 -2.43 32.24
CA LEU A 83 -31.87 -1.00 32.55
C LEU A 83 -32.77 -0.16 31.63
N PRO A 84 -33.52 0.84 32.14
CA PRO A 84 -34.30 1.77 31.33
C PRO A 84 -33.45 2.53 30.28
N GLU A 85 -32.18 2.75 30.57
CA GLU A 85 -31.22 3.44 29.71
C GLU A 85 -30.85 2.65 28.46
N ARG A 86 -31.26 1.37 28.33
CA ARG A 86 -31.16 0.63 27.06
C ARG A 86 -31.84 1.34 25.89
N LYS A 87 -32.78 2.26 26.15
CA LYS A 87 -33.40 3.13 25.14
C LYS A 87 -32.41 4.01 24.36
N TRP A 88 -31.18 4.16 24.88
CA TRP A 88 -30.11 4.93 24.24
C TRP A 88 -29.27 4.09 23.26
N ILE A 89 -29.45 2.78 23.23
CA ILE A 89 -28.86 1.91 22.21
C ILE A 89 -29.42 2.33 20.84
N HIS A 90 -28.55 2.50 19.85
CA HIS A 90 -28.87 2.96 18.50
C HIS A 90 -29.53 4.34 18.41
N TYR A 91 -29.47 5.16 19.47
CA TYR A 91 -30.13 6.46 19.49
C TYR A 91 -29.55 7.42 18.43
N GLY A 92 -30.42 7.91 17.54
CA GLY A 92 -30.07 8.87 16.50
C GLY A 92 -29.36 8.26 15.28
N LEU A 93 -29.02 6.97 15.33
CA LEU A 93 -28.37 6.24 14.24
C LEU A 93 -29.39 5.65 13.27
N THR A 94 -28.96 5.48 12.02
CA THR A 94 -29.62 4.61 11.05
C THR A 94 -28.83 3.31 10.86
N SER A 95 -29.48 2.27 10.33
CA SER A 95 -28.83 0.98 10.03
C SER A 95 -27.54 1.13 9.23
N SER A 96 -27.52 2.06 8.27
CA SER A 96 -26.37 2.28 7.39
C SER A 96 -25.20 2.97 8.08
N ASP A 97 -25.43 3.78 9.12
CA ASP A 97 -24.34 4.40 9.89
C ASP A 97 -23.47 3.31 10.56
N VAL A 98 -24.14 2.29 11.12
CA VAL A 98 -23.48 1.14 11.75
C VAL A 98 -22.87 0.23 10.69
N VAL A 99 -23.61 -0.11 9.64
CA VAL A 99 -23.16 -1.05 8.60
C VAL A 99 -21.98 -0.52 7.81
N ASP A 100 -22.04 0.71 7.28
CA ASP A 100 -20.96 1.26 6.46
C ASP A 100 -19.70 1.52 7.28
N THR A 101 -19.84 2.02 8.51
CA THR A 101 -18.68 2.22 9.41
C THR A 101 -18.06 0.87 9.82
N ALA A 102 -18.87 -0.17 10.08
CA ALA A 102 -18.34 -1.50 10.37
C ALA A 102 -17.65 -2.14 9.16
N ASN A 103 -18.23 -1.98 7.95
CA ASN A 103 -17.59 -2.40 6.71
C ASN A 103 -16.26 -1.68 6.50
N SER A 104 -16.17 -0.40 6.85
CA SER A 104 -14.93 0.37 6.80
C SER A 104 -13.84 -0.23 7.71
N LEU A 105 -14.18 -0.61 8.95
CA LEU A 105 -13.27 -1.29 9.87
C LEU A 105 -12.78 -2.63 9.30
N MET A 106 -13.69 -3.42 8.74
CA MET A 106 -13.37 -4.73 8.16
C MET A 106 -12.51 -4.59 6.89
N LEU A 107 -12.79 -3.60 6.05
CA LEU A 107 -11.98 -3.28 4.87
C LEU A 107 -10.59 -2.79 5.25
N ARG A 108 -10.43 -2.02 6.33
CA ARG A 108 -9.10 -1.66 6.86
C ARG A 108 -8.30 -2.91 7.24
N GLU A 109 -8.89 -3.82 8.01
CA GLU A 109 -8.23 -5.08 8.41
C GLU A 109 -7.87 -5.94 7.17
N ALA A 110 -8.75 -5.95 6.16
CA ALA A 110 -8.50 -6.63 4.89
C ALA A 110 -7.37 -5.97 4.08
N ASN A 111 -7.31 -4.64 4.05
CA ASN A 111 -6.27 -3.86 3.37
C ASN A 111 -4.88 -4.10 3.96
N GLU A 112 -4.78 -4.17 5.29
CA GLU A 112 -3.54 -4.52 5.97
C GLU A 112 -3.07 -5.92 5.54
N CYS A 113 -3.97 -6.91 5.58
CA CYS A 113 -3.65 -8.26 5.09
C CYS A 113 -3.26 -8.30 3.60
N LEU A 114 -3.89 -7.46 2.78
CA LEU A 114 -3.63 -7.38 1.35
C LEU A 114 -2.25 -6.77 1.06
N LEU A 115 -1.90 -5.69 1.76
CA LEU A 115 -0.62 -5.00 1.60
C LEU A 115 0.56 -5.91 1.95
N ASP A 116 0.45 -6.73 3.00
CA ASP A 116 1.48 -7.73 3.35
C ASP A 116 1.89 -8.59 2.13
N HIS A 117 0.89 -9.06 1.37
CA HIS A 117 1.10 -9.91 0.20
C HIS A 117 1.56 -9.12 -1.03
N ILE A 118 1.10 -7.88 -1.21
CA ILE A 118 1.56 -7.02 -2.31
C ILE A 118 3.02 -6.59 -2.10
N TYR A 119 3.42 -6.29 -0.88
CA TYR A 119 4.82 -5.98 -0.55
C TYR A 119 5.73 -7.19 -0.76
N SER A 120 5.29 -8.38 -0.37
CA SER A 120 6.04 -9.63 -0.67
C SER A 120 6.24 -9.82 -2.19
N PHE A 121 5.20 -9.55 -2.99
CA PHE A 121 5.30 -9.58 -4.45
C PHE A 121 6.28 -8.52 -5.00
N ARG A 122 6.20 -7.29 -4.46
CA ARG A 122 7.12 -6.20 -4.82
C ARG A 122 8.57 -6.56 -4.54
N ASP A 123 8.85 -7.18 -3.39
CA ASP A 123 10.21 -7.55 -2.98
C ASP A 123 10.77 -8.70 -3.84
N ALA A 124 9.91 -9.64 -4.26
CA ALA A 124 10.27 -10.67 -5.22
C ALA A 124 10.65 -10.08 -6.59
N LEU A 125 9.89 -9.08 -7.08
CA LEU A 125 10.24 -8.34 -8.30
C LEU A 125 11.61 -7.65 -8.18
N GLN A 126 11.84 -6.94 -7.07
CA GLN A 126 13.11 -6.27 -6.82
C GLN A 126 14.28 -7.27 -6.82
N THR A 127 14.12 -8.39 -6.12
CA THR A 127 15.15 -9.43 -6.03
C THR A 127 15.53 -9.95 -7.41
N LEU A 128 14.55 -10.28 -8.25
CA LEU A 128 14.80 -10.75 -9.62
C LEU A 128 15.37 -9.66 -10.52
N ALA A 129 14.92 -8.42 -10.35
CA ALA A 129 15.43 -7.28 -11.12
C ALA A 129 16.93 -7.10 -10.93
N PHE A 130 17.42 -7.19 -9.69
CA PHE A 130 18.85 -7.11 -9.40
C PHE A 130 19.60 -8.39 -9.78
N LYS A 131 19.04 -9.57 -9.48
CA LYS A 131 19.67 -10.86 -9.79
C LYS A 131 20.00 -11.02 -11.28
N TYR A 132 19.07 -10.61 -12.15
CA TYR A 132 19.20 -10.76 -13.60
C TYR A 132 19.48 -9.45 -14.33
N LYS A 133 19.97 -8.42 -13.61
CA LYS A 133 20.19 -7.08 -14.14
C LYS A 133 21.03 -7.06 -15.42
N SER A 134 22.11 -7.85 -15.46
CA SER A 134 23.03 -7.90 -16.61
C SER A 134 22.74 -9.06 -17.57
N THR A 135 21.70 -9.84 -17.33
CA THR A 135 21.32 -10.96 -18.19
C THR A 135 20.64 -10.42 -19.44
N LEU A 136 21.36 -10.42 -20.57
CA LEU A 136 20.81 -10.00 -21.86
C LEU A 136 19.69 -10.94 -22.29
N GLN A 137 18.68 -10.39 -22.96
CA GLN A 137 17.58 -11.15 -23.54
C GLN A 137 17.17 -10.57 -24.88
N TYR A 138 16.76 -11.45 -25.80
CA TYR A 138 16.22 -11.05 -27.10
C TYR A 138 14.74 -10.64 -26.98
N ASP A 139 14.43 -9.39 -27.33
CA ASP A 139 13.08 -8.92 -27.56
C ASP A 139 12.60 -9.39 -28.93
N ARG A 140 11.61 -10.29 -28.94
CA ARG A 140 11.06 -10.90 -30.15
C ARG A 140 10.15 -9.97 -30.94
N LYS A 141 9.56 -8.96 -30.30
CA LYS A 141 8.65 -8.02 -30.94
C LYS A 141 9.45 -6.94 -31.65
N GLU A 142 10.34 -6.28 -30.93
CA GLU A 142 11.19 -5.21 -31.47
C GLU A 142 12.44 -5.73 -32.20
N LYS A 143 12.70 -7.04 -32.11
CA LYS A 143 13.87 -7.72 -32.67
C LYS A 143 15.18 -7.06 -32.22
N TYR A 144 15.30 -6.87 -30.91
CA TYR A 144 16.43 -6.17 -30.30
C TYR A 144 16.87 -6.81 -28.98
N ILE A 145 17.86 -6.23 -28.30
CA ILE A 145 18.34 -6.72 -27.00
C ILE A 145 17.80 -5.82 -25.88
N THR A 146 17.43 -6.47 -24.79
CA THR A 146 17.11 -5.85 -23.50
C THR A 146 17.78 -6.64 -22.38
N SER A 147 17.54 -6.25 -21.13
CA SER A 147 17.89 -7.06 -19.96
C SER A 147 16.67 -7.80 -19.43
N PHE A 148 16.86 -9.07 -19.07
CA PHE A 148 15.85 -9.89 -18.42
C PHE A 148 15.47 -9.32 -17.05
N GLY A 149 16.44 -8.87 -16.26
CA GLY A 149 16.20 -8.20 -14.98
C GLY A 149 15.40 -6.90 -15.11
N TYR A 150 15.63 -6.15 -16.20
CA TYR A 150 14.96 -4.86 -16.40
C TYR A 150 13.44 -5.00 -16.55
N LYS A 151 12.94 -6.16 -17.00
CA LYS A 151 11.49 -6.45 -17.03
C LYS A 151 10.88 -6.36 -15.63
N PHE A 152 11.49 -7.04 -14.65
CA PHE A 152 11.02 -6.99 -13.26
C PHE A 152 11.17 -5.59 -12.66
N ALA A 153 12.18 -4.82 -13.06
CA ALA A 153 12.34 -3.43 -12.65
C ALA A 153 11.18 -2.54 -13.14
N LEU A 154 10.70 -2.75 -14.38
CA LEU A 154 9.54 -2.04 -14.93
C LEU A 154 8.26 -2.36 -14.12
N PHE A 155 7.98 -3.65 -13.88
CA PHE A 155 6.83 -4.06 -13.07
C PHE A 155 6.91 -3.54 -11.63
N PHE A 156 8.11 -3.52 -11.05
CA PHE A 156 8.35 -2.93 -9.74
C PHE A 156 8.00 -1.44 -9.70
N ASN A 157 8.41 -0.67 -10.73
CA ASN A 157 8.08 0.75 -10.81
C ASN A 157 6.56 0.97 -10.89
N SER A 158 5.89 0.30 -11.83
CA SER A 158 4.44 0.42 -12.02
C SER A 158 3.64 -0.02 -10.78
N LEU A 159 4.12 -1.03 -10.05
CA LEU A 159 3.49 -1.44 -8.81
C LEU A 159 3.60 -0.35 -7.72
N ASN A 160 4.73 0.34 -7.62
CA ASN A 160 4.89 1.43 -6.65
C ASN A 160 4.00 2.64 -6.95
N GLU A 161 3.76 2.94 -8.23
CA GLU A 161 2.78 3.95 -8.63
C GLU A 161 1.37 3.57 -8.15
N LEU A 162 0.95 2.32 -8.38
CA LEU A 162 -0.35 1.81 -7.90
C LEU A 162 -0.44 1.75 -6.36
N LEU A 163 0.66 1.46 -5.66
CA LEU A 163 0.70 1.48 -4.19
C LEU A 163 0.54 2.90 -3.63
N SER A 164 1.08 3.90 -4.32
CA SER A 164 0.85 5.31 -3.99
C SER A 164 -0.63 5.68 -4.14
N ASP A 165 -1.28 5.23 -5.20
CA ASP A 165 -2.73 5.40 -5.37
C ASP A 165 -3.54 4.62 -4.33
N PHE A 166 -3.05 3.44 -3.93
CA PHE A 166 -3.69 2.59 -2.92
C PHE A 166 -3.75 3.30 -1.57
N LYS A 167 -2.63 3.86 -1.14
CA LYS A 167 -2.55 4.71 0.05
C LYS A 167 -3.60 5.83 0.02
N ASN A 168 -3.75 6.51 -1.12
CA ASN A 168 -4.69 7.64 -1.25
C ASN A 168 -6.15 7.17 -1.21
N ILE A 169 -6.50 6.06 -1.86
CA ILE A 169 -7.89 5.57 -1.85
C ILE A 169 -8.29 5.01 -0.48
N ARG A 170 -7.34 4.46 0.28
CA ARG A 170 -7.60 3.95 1.64
C ARG A 170 -8.23 5.01 2.53
N SER A 171 -7.81 6.27 2.48
CA SER A 171 -8.41 7.32 3.31
C SER A 171 -9.88 7.60 2.97
N GLN A 172 -10.31 7.29 1.74
CA GLN A 172 -11.69 7.46 1.31
C GLN A 172 -12.59 6.31 1.73
N ILE A 173 -12.06 5.10 1.88
CA ILE A 173 -12.83 3.90 2.26
C ILE A 173 -12.72 3.56 3.75
N GLU A 174 -11.62 3.93 4.40
CA GLU A 174 -11.34 3.73 5.83
C GLU A 174 -11.87 4.92 6.63
N CYS A 175 -13.15 5.28 6.43
CA CYS A 175 -13.81 6.37 7.14
C CYS A 175 -15.10 5.95 7.86
N ALA A 176 -15.35 6.63 8.97
CA ALA A 176 -16.61 6.60 9.70
C ALA A 176 -17.64 7.50 9.03
N SER A 177 -18.90 7.05 8.98
CA SER A 177 -20.03 7.78 8.40
C SER A 177 -21.22 7.69 9.35
N PHE A 178 -21.54 8.80 10.00
CA PHE A 178 -22.60 8.92 11.01
C PHE A 178 -23.45 10.16 10.72
N SER A 179 -24.29 10.08 9.69
CA SER A 179 -25.03 11.23 9.18
C SER A 179 -26.55 11.06 9.28
N GLY A 180 -27.00 9.90 9.78
CA GLY A 180 -28.39 9.58 10.00
C GLY A 180 -29.15 9.29 8.71
N SER A 181 -30.48 9.40 8.75
CA SER A 181 -31.37 8.88 7.71
C SER A 181 -31.17 9.44 6.30
N VAL A 182 -30.74 10.70 6.16
CA VAL A 182 -30.62 11.40 4.86
C VAL A 182 -29.37 12.26 4.75
N GLY A 183 -28.39 12.09 5.64
CA GLY A 183 -27.12 12.82 5.53
C GLY A 183 -27.08 14.20 6.20
N THR A 184 -28.12 14.56 6.97
CA THR A 184 -28.30 15.94 7.48
C THR A 184 -28.09 16.10 8.98
N TYR A 185 -27.67 15.06 9.69
CA TYR A 185 -27.40 15.11 11.13
C TYR A 185 -28.64 15.52 11.97
N ALA A 186 -29.85 15.30 11.45
CA ALA A 186 -31.09 15.76 12.09
C ALA A 186 -31.34 15.16 13.50
N HIS A 187 -30.77 14.00 13.77
CA HIS A 187 -30.98 13.24 15.01
C HIS A 187 -29.68 12.84 15.72
N ILE A 188 -28.53 13.28 15.20
CA ILE A 188 -27.23 12.97 15.76
C ILE A 188 -26.28 14.15 15.60
N ASP A 189 -25.50 14.44 16.63
CA ASP A 189 -24.54 15.54 16.60
C ASP A 189 -23.43 15.26 15.58
N MET A 190 -23.02 16.27 14.80
CA MET A 190 -21.87 16.18 13.91
C MET A 190 -20.57 15.83 14.66
N ASP A 191 -20.43 16.32 15.90
CA ASP A 191 -19.33 15.99 16.83
C ASP A 191 -19.21 14.47 17.10
N PHE A 192 -20.31 13.70 16.97
CA PHE A 192 -20.26 12.26 17.19
C PHE A 192 -19.46 11.55 16.11
N GLN A 193 -19.61 11.93 14.84
CA GLN A 193 -18.86 11.31 13.74
C GLN A 193 -17.35 11.47 13.97
N GLU A 194 -16.94 12.67 14.34
CA GLU A 194 -15.55 12.99 14.62
C GLU A 194 -15.00 12.27 15.85
N PHE A 195 -15.80 12.23 16.91
CA PHE A 195 -15.49 11.44 18.09
C PHE A 195 -15.31 9.96 17.74
N ALA A 196 -16.23 9.41 16.94
CA ALA A 196 -16.24 8.01 16.56
C ALA A 196 -15.08 7.65 15.63
N ALA A 197 -14.81 8.47 14.61
CA ALA A 197 -13.69 8.33 13.69
C ALA A 197 -12.36 8.24 14.45
N ARG A 198 -12.14 9.14 15.42
CA ARG A 198 -10.93 9.12 16.26
C ARG A 198 -10.81 7.86 17.10
N GLU A 199 -11.86 7.48 17.82
CA GLU A 199 -11.82 6.33 18.73
C GLU A 199 -11.71 4.99 17.97
N LEU A 200 -12.24 4.93 16.75
CA LEU A 200 -12.16 3.77 15.86
C LEU A 200 -10.89 3.77 14.99
N ASN A 201 -10.06 4.82 15.05
CA ASN A 201 -8.91 5.03 14.18
C ASN A 201 -9.27 4.94 12.68
N LEU A 202 -10.31 5.69 12.29
CA LEU A 202 -10.79 5.87 10.92
C LEU A 202 -10.72 7.36 10.55
N PHE A 203 -10.76 7.65 9.25
CA PHE A 203 -11.01 9.00 8.76
C PHE A 203 -12.48 9.39 9.02
N SER A 204 -12.80 10.67 8.89
CA SER A 204 -14.19 11.14 8.93
C SER A 204 -14.72 11.31 7.51
N ALA A 205 -15.91 10.77 7.23
CA ALA A 205 -16.53 10.96 5.92
C ALA A 205 -16.95 12.43 5.75
N THR A 206 -16.39 13.09 4.73
CA THR A 206 -16.69 14.51 4.44
C THR A 206 -18.18 14.79 4.22
N SER A 207 -18.89 13.85 3.59
CA SER A 207 -20.31 13.92 3.30
C SER A 207 -20.84 12.54 2.91
N SER A 208 -22.11 12.33 3.20
CA SER A 208 -22.87 11.11 2.95
C SER A 208 -24.35 11.47 2.80
N ASN A 209 -25.12 10.59 2.19
CA ASN A 209 -26.57 10.60 2.28
C ASN A 209 -26.99 9.65 3.42
N GLN A 210 -27.84 8.65 3.18
CA GLN A 210 -28.02 7.58 4.16
C GLN A 210 -26.86 6.57 4.15
N VAL A 211 -26.09 6.48 3.07
CA VAL A 211 -24.91 5.61 2.91
C VAL A 211 -23.70 6.43 2.50
N ILE A 212 -22.51 5.86 2.65
CA ILE A 212 -21.33 6.43 2.03
C ILE A 212 -21.39 6.26 0.50
N SER A 213 -20.96 7.27 -0.25
CA SER A 213 -20.95 7.25 -1.71
C SER A 213 -20.26 6.00 -2.26
N ARG A 214 -20.99 5.19 -3.03
CA ARG A 214 -20.47 3.95 -3.63
C ARG A 214 -19.45 4.19 -4.75
N THR A 215 -19.34 5.41 -5.26
CA THR A 215 -18.22 5.81 -6.13
C THR A 215 -16.87 5.60 -5.44
N ARG A 216 -16.79 5.74 -4.11
CA ARG A 216 -15.57 5.45 -3.33
C ARG A 216 -15.18 3.97 -3.44
N TYR A 217 -16.17 3.07 -3.31
CA TYR A 217 -15.94 1.64 -3.49
C TYR A 217 -15.58 1.29 -4.93
N TYR A 218 -16.25 1.89 -5.93
CA TYR A 218 -15.87 1.68 -7.32
C TYR A 218 -14.41 2.03 -7.60
N SER A 219 -13.95 3.21 -7.13
CA SER A 219 -12.55 3.61 -7.26
C SER A 219 -11.60 2.63 -6.57
N TYR A 220 -11.94 2.16 -5.37
CA TYR A 220 -11.16 1.15 -4.65
C TYR A 220 -11.07 -0.19 -5.39
N PHE A 221 -12.20 -0.77 -5.83
CA PHE A 221 -12.21 -2.05 -6.54
C PHE A 221 -11.61 -1.97 -7.95
N SER A 222 -11.70 -0.81 -8.59
CA SER A 222 -10.99 -0.55 -9.84
C SER A 222 -9.49 -0.55 -9.64
N LEU A 223 -9.00 0.07 -8.55
CA LEU A 223 -7.58 0.01 -8.22
C LEU A 223 -7.10 -1.41 -7.90
N LEU A 224 -7.89 -2.19 -7.14
CA LEU A 224 -7.59 -3.61 -6.92
C LEU A 224 -7.47 -4.35 -8.26
N SER A 225 -8.40 -4.10 -9.18
CA SER A 225 -8.38 -4.66 -10.53
C SER A 225 -7.16 -4.21 -11.34
N SER A 226 -6.71 -2.97 -11.20
CA SER A 226 -5.49 -2.47 -11.86
C SER A 226 -4.22 -3.18 -11.37
N ILE A 227 -4.13 -3.45 -10.06
CA ILE A 227 -3.02 -4.24 -9.50
C ILE A 227 -3.08 -5.67 -10.05
N GLY A 228 -4.26 -6.29 -10.08
CA GLY A 228 -4.45 -7.61 -10.69
C GLY A 228 -4.09 -7.65 -12.17
N LEU A 229 -4.41 -6.60 -12.92
CA LEU A 229 -4.06 -6.43 -14.33
C LEU A 229 -2.54 -6.37 -14.56
N LEU A 230 -1.81 -5.62 -13.73
CA LEU A 230 -0.35 -5.57 -13.78
C LEU A 230 0.26 -6.96 -13.56
N ILE A 231 -0.30 -7.73 -12.62
CA ILE A 231 0.15 -9.10 -12.34
C ILE A 231 -0.24 -10.05 -13.48
N GLU A 232 -1.40 -9.86 -14.12
CA GLU A 232 -1.81 -10.62 -15.32
C GLU A 232 -0.86 -10.36 -16.50
N GLU A 233 -0.44 -9.12 -16.70
CA GLU A 233 0.52 -8.75 -17.75
C GLU A 233 1.86 -9.49 -17.56
N LEU A 234 2.41 -9.46 -16.34
CA LEU A 234 3.59 -10.24 -16.00
C LEU A 234 3.35 -11.74 -16.19
N ALA A 235 2.19 -12.25 -15.77
CA ALA A 235 1.87 -13.67 -15.92
C ALA A 235 1.81 -14.10 -17.39
N MET A 236 1.22 -13.28 -18.25
CA MET A 236 1.20 -13.50 -19.69
C MET A 236 2.62 -13.52 -20.27
N GLU A 237 3.46 -12.58 -19.87
CA GLU A 237 4.86 -12.55 -20.29
C GLU A 237 5.63 -13.81 -19.88
N LEU A 238 5.56 -14.21 -18.62
CA LEU A 238 6.22 -15.42 -18.13
C LEU A 238 5.69 -16.69 -18.83
N ARG A 239 4.39 -16.75 -19.14
CA ARG A 239 3.80 -17.84 -19.95
C ARG A 239 4.40 -17.88 -21.35
N HIS A 240 4.59 -16.72 -21.98
CA HIS A 240 5.25 -16.64 -23.28
C HIS A 240 6.69 -17.15 -23.22
N LEU A 241 7.46 -16.76 -22.20
CA LEU A 241 8.85 -17.20 -22.02
C LEU A 241 8.97 -18.71 -21.69
N SER A 242 7.89 -19.31 -21.17
CA SER A 242 7.82 -20.73 -20.83
C SER A 242 7.50 -21.65 -22.02
N ARG A 243 7.14 -21.08 -23.17
CA ARG A 243 6.79 -21.89 -24.37
C ARG A 243 7.97 -22.75 -24.83
N THR A 244 7.69 -23.96 -25.31
CA THR A 244 8.71 -24.93 -25.75
C THR A 244 9.71 -24.38 -26.77
N GLU A 245 9.27 -23.53 -27.69
CA GLU A 245 10.12 -22.95 -28.72
C GLU A 245 11.07 -21.85 -28.18
N ILE A 246 10.77 -21.34 -26.98
CA ILE A 246 11.49 -20.26 -26.30
C ILE A 246 12.33 -20.82 -25.15
N ALA A 247 11.67 -21.51 -24.21
CA ALA A 247 12.24 -22.25 -23.09
C ALA A 247 13.23 -21.46 -22.22
N GLU A 248 13.01 -20.14 -22.09
CA GLU A 248 13.88 -19.26 -21.30
C GLU A 248 13.62 -19.39 -19.80
N ILE A 249 12.38 -19.72 -19.44
CA ILE A 249 11.99 -19.98 -18.06
C ILE A 249 11.11 -21.23 -17.96
N SER A 250 10.93 -21.72 -16.74
CA SER A 250 9.87 -22.66 -16.38
C SER A 250 9.39 -22.38 -14.96
N GLU A 251 8.10 -22.60 -14.69
CA GLU A 251 7.61 -22.61 -13.30
C GLU A 251 8.39 -23.66 -12.49
N GLY A 252 8.69 -23.36 -11.22
CA GLY A 252 9.27 -24.35 -10.32
C GLY A 252 8.29 -25.50 -10.10
N PHE A 253 8.70 -26.73 -10.43
CA PHE A 253 7.90 -27.93 -10.20
C PHE A 253 8.35 -28.61 -8.92
N GLU A 254 7.42 -28.95 -8.04
CA GLU A 254 7.68 -29.83 -6.90
C GLU A 254 8.00 -31.25 -7.41
N GLU A 255 8.85 -32.03 -6.71
CA GLU A 255 9.32 -33.35 -7.18
C GLU A 255 8.18 -34.33 -7.52
N LEU A 256 7.02 -34.19 -6.88
CA LEU A 256 5.84 -35.04 -7.08
C LEU A 256 4.80 -34.46 -8.03
N GLN A 257 5.04 -33.29 -8.62
CA GLN A 257 4.06 -32.60 -9.46
C GLN A 257 3.94 -33.26 -10.84
N ILE A 258 2.80 -33.90 -11.10
CA ILE A 258 2.47 -34.51 -12.40
C ILE A 258 1.96 -33.43 -13.36
N GLY A 259 2.75 -33.09 -14.39
CA GLY A 259 2.37 -32.07 -15.38
C GLY A 259 1.28 -32.51 -16.38
N SER A 260 1.16 -33.82 -16.64
CA SER A 260 0.08 -34.42 -17.42
C SER A 260 -0.05 -35.90 -17.14
N SER A 261 -1.29 -36.41 -17.12
CA SER A 261 -1.58 -37.84 -16.93
C SER A 261 -1.08 -38.74 -18.07
N SER A 262 -0.80 -38.20 -19.26
CA SER A 262 -0.41 -38.98 -20.45
C SER A 262 0.95 -38.60 -21.05
N MET A 263 1.52 -37.44 -20.68
CA MET A 263 2.75 -36.92 -21.30
C MET A 263 3.79 -36.54 -20.24
N PRO A 264 4.80 -37.39 -19.97
CA PRO A 264 5.81 -37.17 -18.94
C PRO A 264 6.65 -35.90 -19.11
N HIS A 265 6.81 -35.41 -20.34
CA HIS A 265 7.59 -34.20 -20.64
C HIS A 265 6.79 -32.90 -20.53
N LYS A 266 5.46 -32.96 -20.32
CA LYS A 266 4.59 -31.78 -20.37
C LYS A 266 4.75 -30.95 -19.09
N LYS A 267 5.36 -29.77 -19.21
CA LYS A 267 5.49 -28.78 -18.14
C LYS A 267 4.72 -27.51 -18.50
N ASN A 268 3.48 -27.43 -18.03
CA ASN A 268 2.62 -26.28 -18.28
C ASN A 268 2.76 -25.23 -17.17
N PRO A 269 2.76 -23.92 -17.51
CA PRO A 269 2.71 -22.84 -16.52
C PRO A 269 1.30 -22.66 -15.94
N ILE A 270 0.80 -23.67 -15.22
CA ILE A 270 -0.59 -23.73 -14.74
C ILE A 270 -0.89 -22.68 -13.67
N THR A 271 0.11 -22.25 -12.90
CA THR A 271 -0.08 -21.25 -11.84
C THR A 271 -0.29 -19.90 -12.47
N LEU A 272 0.51 -19.56 -13.49
CA LEU A 272 0.36 -18.34 -14.27
C LEU A 272 -0.97 -18.32 -15.04
N GLU A 273 -1.40 -19.44 -15.61
CA GLU A 273 -2.73 -19.58 -16.23
C GLU A 273 -3.86 -19.35 -15.21
N ASN A 274 -3.71 -19.89 -14.00
CA ASN A 274 -4.67 -19.71 -12.91
C ASN A 274 -4.78 -18.24 -12.48
N ILE A 275 -3.65 -17.54 -12.38
CA ILE A 275 -3.59 -16.10 -12.08
C ILE A 275 -4.39 -15.30 -13.11
N CYS A 276 -4.18 -15.52 -14.41
CA CYS A 276 -4.98 -14.86 -15.45
C CYS A 276 -6.48 -15.15 -15.30
N GLY A 277 -6.84 -16.37 -14.89
CA GLY A 277 -8.23 -16.73 -14.60
C GLY A 277 -8.83 -15.96 -13.42
N LEU A 278 -8.08 -15.83 -12.32
CA LEU A 278 -8.50 -15.07 -11.13
C LEU A 278 -8.66 -13.57 -11.43
N VAL A 279 -7.78 -12.99 -12.24
CA VAL A 279 -7.86 -11.58 -12.62
C VAL A 279 -9.14 -11.26 -13.40
N ARG A 280 -9.68 -12.21 -14.16
CA ARG A 280 -11.00 -12.04 -14.83
C ARG A 280 -12.14 -11.87 -13.83
N LEU A 281 -12.10 -12.55 -12.69
CA LEU A 281 -13.09 -12.35 -11.62
C LEU A 281 -12.97 -10.94 -11.04
N LEU A 282 -11.74 -10.48 -10.80
CA LEU A 282 -11.48 -9.16 -10.22
C LEU A 282 -12.00 -8.02 -11.11
N LYS A 283 -11.85 -8.15 -12.44
CA LYS A 283 -12.45 -7.24 -13.43
C LYS A 283 -13.98 -7.25 -13.33
N GLY A 284 -14.58 -8.43 -13.20
CA GLY A 284 -16.03 -8.59 -12.99
C GLY A 284 -16.52 -7.89 -11.72
N TYR A 285 -15.78 -8.03 -10.62
CA TYR A 285 -16.11 -7.34 -9.36
C TYR A 285 -15.99 -5.82 -9.49
N SER A 286 -14.94 -5.29 -10.12
CA SER A 286 -14.83 -3.84 -10.40
C SER A 286 -16.03 -3.34 -11.22
N TYR A 287 -16.45 -4.07 -12.25
CA TYR A 287 -17.63 -3.74 -13.04
C TYR A 287 -18.93 -3.80 -12.22
N SER A 288 -19.13 -4.83 -11.40
CA SER A 288 -20.29 -4.89 -10.50
C SER A 288 -20.31 -3.71 -9.52
N SER A 289 -19.15 -3.31 -8.99
CA SER A 289 -19.03 -2.14 -8.11
C SER A 289 -19.35 -0.83 -8.84
N SER A 290 -19.01 -0.69 -10.12
CA SER A 290 -19.36 0.51 -10.88
C SER A 290 -20.87 0.70 -10.97
N LEU A 291 -21.62 -0.40 -11.15
CA LEU A 291 -23.09 -0.38 -11.20
C LEU A 291 -23.73 0.01 -9.86
N ASN A 292 -23.07 -0.28 -8.73
CA ASN A 292 -23.52 0.16 -7.40
C ASN A 292 -23.43 1.69 -7.20
N SER A 293 -22.78 2.44 -8.09
CA SER A 293 -22.62 3.90 -7.91
C SER A 293 -23.92 4.67 -8.17
N ALA A 294 -24.81 4.16 -9.01
CA ALA A 294 -26.04 4.82 -9.43
C ALA A 294 -27.22 4.55 -8.46
N ILE A 295 -27.04 4.92 -7.20
CA ILE A 295 -28.06 4.77 -6.15
C ILE A 295 -29.17 5.83 -6.31
N TRP A 296 -30.42 5.46 -6.02
CA TRP A 296 -31.56 6.36 -6.09
C TRP A 296 -31.65 7.26 -4.85
N LEU A 297 -31.76 8.57 -5.08
CA LEU A 297 -32.01 9.59 -4.06
C LEU A 297 -31.02 9.48 -2.87
N GLU A 298 -31.52 9.46 -1.64
CA GLU A 298 -30.70 9.37 -0.44
C GLU A 298 -30.26 7.94 -0.09
N ARG A 299 -30.91 6.90 -0.65
CA ARG A 299 -30.46 5.50 -0.70
C ARG A 299 -31.54 4.56 -1.25
N ASP A 300 -31.13 3.63 -2.12
CA ASP A 300 -31.70 2.31 -2.26
C ASP A 300 -30.70 1.22 -1.80
N ILE A 301 -31.17 0.01 -1.51
CA ILE A 301 -30.35 -1.05 -0.90
C ILE A 301 -29.78 -2.07 -1.90
N SER A 302 -29.94 -1.85 -3.20
CA SER A 302 -29.50 -2.82 -4.24
C SER A 302 -28.01 -3.18 -4.10
N HIS A 303 -27.18 -2.18 -3.79
CA HIS A 303 -25.74 -2.32 -3.56
C HIS A 303 -25.39 -3.36 -2.47
N SER A 304 -26.21 -3.49 -1.42
CA SER A 304 -25.86 -4.32 -0.26
C SER A 304 -25.66 -5.79 -0.62
N SER A 305 -26.47 -6.32 -1.53
CA SER A 305 -26.36 -7.71 -1.99
C SER A 305 -25.04 -7.97 -2.72
N VAL A 306 -24.57 -7.00 -3.49
CA VAL A 306 -23.31 -7.05 -4.22
C VAL A 306 -22.14 -6.89 -3.26
N ASP A 307 -22.19 -5.88 -2.38
CA ASP A 307 -21.12 -5.57 -1.41
C ASP A 307 -20.82 -6.76 -0.49
N ARG A 308 -21.85 -7.51 -0.06
CA ARG A 308 -21.72 -8.74 0.76
C ARG A 308 -20.89 -9.84 0.11
N VAL A 309 -20.88 -9.91 -1.23
CA VAL A 309 -20.03 -10.84 -1.98
C VAL A 309 -18.67 -10.21 -2.24
N LEU A 310 -18.71 -8.97 -2.70
CA LEU A 310 -17.60 -8.28 -3.32
C LEU A 310 -16.47 -7.99 -2.33
N PHE A 311 -16.78 -7.54 -1.11
CA PHE A 311 -15.75 -7.14 -0.13
C PHE A 311 -14.81 -8.29 0.24
N LEU A 312 -15.37 -9.47 0.53
CA LEU A 312 -14.57 -10.66 0.82
C LEU A 312 -13.92 -11.23 -0.44
N ASP A 313 -14.68 -11.37 -1.53
CA ASP A 313 -14.18 -12.07 -2.72
C ASP A 313 -13.09 -11.28 -3.44
N ALA A 314 -13.25 -9.98 -3.66
CA ALA A 314 -12.27 -9.17 -4.38
C ALA A 314 -10.94 -9.08 -3.64
N THR A 315 -10.96 -8.84 -2.33
CA THR A 315 -9.75 -8.81 -1.49
C THR A 315 -9.08 -10.18 -1.45
N THR A 316 -9.85 -11.26 -1.28
CA THR A 316 -9.33 -12.64 -1.29
C THR A 316 -8.69 -13.00 -2.62
N VAL A 317 -9.32 -12.64 -3.74
CA VAL A 317 -8.83 -12.93 -5.08
C VAL A 317 -7.51 -12.23 -5.34
N LEU A 318 -7.37 -10.95 -5.00
CA LEU A 318 -6.13 -10.22 -5.18
C LEU A 318 -5.00 -10.77 -4.29
N CYS A 319 -5.28 -11.10 -3.02
CA CYS A 319 -4.30 -11.77 -2.17
C CYS A 319 -3.83 -13.10 -2.78
N GLN A 320 -4.75 -13.93 -3.29
CA GLN A 320 -4.39 -15.18 -3.96
C GLN A 320 -3.53 -14.94 -5.19
N ILE A 321 -3.83 -13.92 -5.99
CA ILE A 321 -3.04 -13.53 -7.17
C ILE A 321 -1.61 -13.16 -6.75
N ALA A 322 -1.47 -12.26 -5.77
CA ALA A 322 -0.17 -11.78 -5.28
C ALA A 322 0.66 -12.92 -4.65
N MET A 323 0.07 -13.71 -3.77
CA MET A 323 0.74 -14.86 -3.13
C MET A 323 1.25 -15.88 -4.15
N ARG A 324 0.40 -16.22 -5.14
CA ARG A 324 0.76 -17.20 -6.18
C ARG A 324 1.86 -16.67 -7.08
N MET A 325 1.76 -15.42 -7.51
CA MET A 325 2.79 -14.81 -8.34
C MET A 325 4.12 -14.74 -7.58
N THR A 326 4.10 -14.34 -6.31
CA THR A 326 5.30 -14.32 -5.45
C THR A 326 5.97 -15.70 -5.42
N LYS A 327 5.19 -16.77 -5.14
CA LYS A 327 5.72 -18.14 -5.14
C LYS A 327 6.30 -18.53 -6.52
N VAL A 328 5.67 -18.12 -7.63
CA VAL A 328 6.22 -18.37 -8.97
C VAL A 328 7.55 -17.65 -9.17
N LEU A 329 7.63 -16.36 -8.82
CA LEU A 329 8.84 -15.56 -8.97
C LEU A 329 10.01 -16.10 -8.13
N GLU A 330 9.74 -16.56 -6.90
CA GLU A 330 10.74 -17.15 -6.01
C GLU A 330 11.29 -18.49 -6.51
N ASN A 331 10.43 -19.31 -7.13
CA ASN A 331 10.76 -20.70 -7.48
C ASN A 331 11.00 -20.95 -8.97
N MET A 332 10.77 -19.97 -9.84
CA MET A 332 10.94 -20.16 -11.28
C MET A 332 12.41 -20.47 -11.62
N SER A 333 12.60 -21.41 -12.54
CA SER A 333 13.91 -21.73 -13.09
C SER A 333 14.16 -20.89 -14.33
N VAL A 334 15.23 -20.12 -14.32
CA VAL A 334 15.69 -19.30 -15.46
C VAL A 334 16.83 -20.03 -16.17
N ASN A 335 16.70 -20.24 -17.48
CA ASN A 335 17.68 -20.94 -18.29
C ASN A 335 18.53 -19.95 -19.10
N GLU A 336 19.60 -19.43 -18.49
CA GLU A 336 20.50 -18.47 -19.13
C GLU A 336 21.21 -19.05 -20.37
N VAL A 337 21.43 -20.37 -20.42
CA VAL A 337 21.99 -21.03 -21.61
C VAL A 337 21.02 -20.91 -22.78
N GLN A 338 19.73 -21.14 -22.54
CA GLN A 338 18.69 -21.02 -23.56
C GLN A 338 18.46 -19.56 -23.97
N ILE A 339 18.49 -18.61 -23.02
CA ILE A 339 18.42 -17.18 -23.32
C ILE A 339 19.55 -16.79 -24.30
N ASN A 340 20.79 -17.19 -23.98
CA ASN A 340 21.94 -16.94 -24.86
C ASN A 340 21.82 -17.65 -26.22
N SER A 341 21.29 -18.87 -26.25
CA SER A 341 21.00 -19.60 -27.49
C SER A 341 20.00 -18.84 -28.38
N ASN A 342 18.94 -18.30 -27.78
CA ASN A 342 17.93 -17.52 -28.49
C ASN A 342 18.50 -16.21 -29.05
N ILE A 343 19.39 -15.54 -28.31
CA ILE A 343 20.13 -14.38 -28.83
C ILE A 343 20.99 -14.80 -30.02
N ARG A 344 21.78 -15.87 -29.90
CA ARG A 344 22.67 -16.34 -30.97
C ARG A 344 21.93 -16.67 -32.27
N LYS A 345 20.72 -17.23 -32.18
CA LYS A 345 19.88 -17.52 -33.35
C LYS A 345 19.43 -16.27 -34.10
N ASN A 346 19.37 -15.11 -33.43
CA ASN A 346 18.84 -13.87 -33.99
C ASN A 346 19.90 -12.74 -34.05
N LYS A 347 21.16 -13.02 -33.71
CA LYS A 347 22.20 -12.00 -33.53
C LYS A 347 22.51 -11.23 -34.81
N ASP A 348 22.41 -11.88 -35.97
CA ASP A 348 22.76 -11.26 -37.25
C ASP A 348 21.79 -10.13 -37.61
N ASP A 349 20.49 -10.27 -37.34
CA ASP A 349 19.51 -9.19 -37.57
C ASP A 349 19.72 -8.01 -36.61
N LEU A 350 20.15 -8.32 -35.39
CA LEU A 350 20.56 -7.34 -34.39
C LEU A 350 21.77 -6.54 -34.88
N TYR A 351 22.83 -7.22 -35.31
CA TYR A 351 24.04 -6.59 -35.80
C TYR A 351 23.78 -5.76 -37.05
N LYS A 352 22.92 -6.20 -37.97
CA LYS A 352 22.51 -5.41 -39.14
C LYS A 352 21.92 -4.07 -38.73
N ARG A 353 20.97 -4.07 -37.79
CA ARG A 353 20.31 -2.84 -37.30
C ARG A 353 21.30 -1.91 -36.61
N ILE A 354 22.20 -2.47 -35.79
CA ILE A 354 23.22 -1.68 -35.07
C ILE A 354 24.21 -1.08 -36.07
N ALA A 355 24.75 -1.89 -36.98
CA ALA A 355 25.68 -1.45 -38.02
C ALA A 355 25.07 -0.37 -38.92
N PHE A 356 23.83 -0.55 -39.36
CA PHE A 356 23.09 0.47 -40.11
C PHE A 356 23.03 1.79 -39.36
N LYS A 357 22.61 1.77 -38.08
CA LYS A 357 22.51 2.99 -37.28
C LYS A 357 23.88 3.66 -37.09
N THR A 358 24.90 2.89 -36.73
CA THR A 358 26.26 3.42 -36.50
C THR A 358 26.85 4.02 -37.77
N LEU A 359 26.70 3.38 -38.93
CA LEU A 359 27.17 3.92 -40.21
C LEU A 359 26.42 5.20 -40.59
N CYS A 360 25.10 5.26 -40.41
CA CYS A 360 24.32 6.49 -40.66
C CYS A 360 24.75 7.65 -39.75
N GLU A 361 25.15 7.39 -38.51
CA GLU A 361 25.59 8.43 -37.56
C GLU A 361 27.03 8.90 -37.79
N LYS A 362 27.89 8.03 -38.32
CA LYS A 362 29.35 8.25 -38.34
C LYS A 362 29.96 8.47 -39.71
N SER A 363 29.25 8.09 -40.77
CA SER A 363 29.70 8.29 -42.15
C SER A 363 28.98 9.46 -42.83
N GLU A 364 29.52 9.91 -43.96
CA GLU A 364 28.93 11.00 -44.77
C GLU A 364 27.81 10.52 -45.72
N TYR A 365 27.50 9.22 -45.72
CA TYR A 365 26.60 8.60 -46.69
C TYR A 365 25.12 8.71 -46.30
N HIS A 366 24.27 8.82 -47.31
CA HIS A 366 22.82 8.88 -47.12
C HIS A 366 22.27 7.54 -46.58
N PRO A 367 21.27 7.53 -45.67
CA PRO A 367 20.73 6.31 -45.08
C PRO A 367 20.28 5.25 -46.09
N ASP A 368 19.72 5.64 -47.24
CA ASP A 368 19.30 4.68 -48.27
C ASP A 368 20.48 3.91 -48.87
N GLN A 369 21.63 4.57 -49.03
CA GLN A 369 22.85 3.94 -49.52
C GLN A 369 23.40 2.97 -48.49
N VAL A 370 23.45 3.37 -47.22
CA VAL A 370 23.87 2.49 -46.10
C VAL A 370 22.94 1.29 -45.98
N LYS A 371 21.63 1.48 -46.14
CA LYS A 371 20.64 0.41 -46.12
C LYS A 371 20.90 -0.60 -47.24
N HIS A 372 21.11 -0.12 -48.46
CA HIS A 372 21.41 -0.97 -49.62
C HIS A 372 22.66 -1.82 -49.38
N TRP A 373 23.72 -1.23 -48.83
CA TRP A 373 24.94 -1.95 -48.47
C TRP A 373 24.72 -3.04 -47.42
N ILE A 374 23.94 -2.76 -46.36
CA ILE A 374 23.62 -3.74 -45.32
C ILE A 374 22.77 -4.88 -45.88
N GLU A 375 21.84 -4.59 -46.78
CA GLU A 375 21.01 -5.59 -47.48
C GLU A 375 21.87 -6.49 -48.39
N GLU A 376 22.73 -5.91 -49.23
CA GLU A 376 23.67 -6.64 -50.08
C GLU A 376 24.58 -7.55 -49.24
N LEU A 377 25.13 -7.02 -48.14
CA LEU A 377 25.97 -7.79 -47.24
C LEU A 377 25.21 -8.94 -46.56
N SER A 378 23.93 -8.72 -46.24
CA SER A 378 23.04 -9.76 -45.69
C SER A 378 22.80 -10.87 -46.71
N GLU A 379 22.58 -10.54 -47.99
CA GLU A 379 22.44 -11.53 -49.07
C GLU A 379 23.72 -12.34 -49.26
N LEU A 380 24.90 -11.70 -49.22
CA LEU A 380 26.19 -12.37 -49.31
C LEU A 380 26.44 -13.29 -48.10
N SER A 381 26.12 -12.86 -46.89
CA SER A 381 26.20 -13.68 -45.67
C SER A 381 25.38 -14.96 -45.79
N GLN A 382 24.15 -14.87 -46.32
CA GLN A 382 23.30 -16.02 -46.58
C GLN A 382 23.89 -16.93 -47.67
N LYS A 383 24.30 -16.35 -48.80
CA LYS A 383 24.87 -17.08 -49.94
C LYS A 383 26.13 -17.88 -49.57
N TYR A 384 26.97 -17.33 -48.70
CA TYR A 384 28.23 -17.95 -48.30
C TYR A 384 28.17 -18.68 -46.95
N HIS A 385 26.99 -18.80 -46.34
CA HIS A 385 26.81 -19.41 -45.02
C HIS A 385 27.78 -18.87 -43.95
N SER A 386 28.06 -17.56 -43.97
CA SER A 386 28.93 -16.87 -43.03
C SER A 386 28.12 -15.94 -42.13
N SER A 387 28.60 -15.64 -40.91
CA SER A 387 27.97 -14.63 -40.06
C SER A 387 28.00 -13.25 -40.71
N PHE A 388 26.99 -12.43 -40.40
CA PHE A 388 26.96 -11.02 -40.79
C PHE A 388 28.23 -10.29 -40.32
N GLU A 389 28.67 -10.53 -39.08
CA GLU A 389 29.89 -9.96 -38.52
C GLU A 389 31.13 -10.24 -39.39
N ASN A 390 31.36 -11.50 -39.77
CA ASN A 390 32.52 -11.88 -40.57
C ASN A 390 32.49 -11.23 -41.95
N MET A 391 31.31 -11.06 -42.55
CA MET A 391 31.16 -10.39 -43.83
C MET A 391 31.37 -8.88 -43.69
N PHE A 392 30.82 -8.26 -42.64
CA PHE A 392 30.99 -6.85 -42.34
C PHE A 392 32.47 -6.49 -42.18
N ARG A 393 33.20 -7.24 -41.36
CA ARG A 393 34.64 -7.04 -41.11
C ARG A 393 35.52 -7.20 -42.36
N LYS A 394 35.05 -7.93 -43.38
CA LYS A 394 35.75 -8.11 -44.67
C LYS A 394 35.33 -7.12 -45.76
N SER A 395 34.29 -6.33 -45.50
CA SER A 395 33.81 -5.32 -46.43
C SER A 395 34.62 -4.02 -46.34
N ASN A 396 34.26 -3.01 -47.11
CA ASN A 396 34.85 -1.67 -46.99
C ASN A 396 34.21 -0.84 -45.86
N MET A 397 33.08 -1.28 -45.28
CA MET A 397 32.36 -0.51 -44.26
C MET A 397 33.15 -0.26 -42.97
N PRO A 398 33.98 -1.18 -42.45
CA PRO A 398 34.81 -0.93 -41.27
C PRO A 398 35.75 0.27 -41.43
N SER A 399 36.28 0.52 -42.64
CA SER A 399 37.16 1.69 -42.88
C SER A 399 36.45 3.05 -42.77
N LEU A 400 35.12 3.06 -42.73
CA LEU A 400 34.31 4.27 -42.51
C LEU A 400 34.13 4.59 -41.02
N LEU A 401 34.59 3.72 -40.13
CA LEU A 401 34.39 3.79 -38.69
C LEU A 401 35.74 3.73 -37.97
N LYS A 402 35.77 4.20 -36.72
CA LYS A 402 36.90 3.92 -35.82
C LYS A 402 36.84 2.46 -35.37
N GLU A 403 37.99 1.89 -35.03
CA GLU A 403 38.07 0.49 -34.55
C GLU A 403 37.14 0.21 -33.37
N GLU A 404 37.08 1.13 -32.39
CA GLU A 404 36.17 1.03 -31.25
C GLU A 404 34.69 1.01 -31.66
N GLU A 405 34.32 1.76 -32.68
CA GLU A 405 32.95 1.81 -33.20
C GLU A 405 32.57 0.50 -33.90
N VAL A 406 33.53 -0.14 -34.58
CA VAL A 406 33.36 -1.47 -35.18
C VAL A 406 33.16 -2.52 -34.09
N GLU A 407 33.99 -2.55 -33.05
CA GLU A 407 33.83 -3.50 -31.94
C GLU A 407 32.49 -3.31 -31.21
N ASN A 408 32.08 -2.04 -30.99
CA ASN A 408 30.80 -1.73 -30.35
C ASN A 408 29.58 -2.21 -31.15
N ILE A 409 29.67 -2.38 -32.47
CA ILE A 409 28.56 -2.95 -33.27
C ILE A 409 28.27 -4.39 -32.83
N PHE A 410 29.32 -5.15 -32.50
CA PHE A 410 29.23 -6.58 -32.21
C PHE A 410 29.20 -6.90 -30.71
N ASP A 411 29.54 -5.93 -29.85
CA ASP A 411 29.33 -5.99 -28.41
C ASP A 411 27.88 -5.62 -28.01
N LEU A 412 27.10 -6.63 -27.64
CA LEU A 412 25.72 -6.45 -27.19
C LEU A 412 25.63 -5.89 -25.76
N SER A 413 26.68 -5.98 -24.94
CA SER A 413 26.67 -5.49 -23.57
C SER A 413 26.60 -3.95 -23.51
N TYR A 414 27.17 -3.27 -24.50
CA TYR A 414 27.06 -1.82 -24.65
C TYR A 414 25.60 -1.34 -24.76
N ARG A 415 24.68 -2.20 -25.22
CA ARG A 415 23.26 -1.84 -25.40
C ARG A 415 22.48 -1.71 -24.09
N ILE A 416 23.08 -2.15 -22.99
CA ILE A 416 22.53 -2.03 -21.64
C ILE A 416 23.40 -1.15 -20.72
N SER A 417 24.32 -0.36 -21.28
CA SER A 417 25.28 0.47 -20.53
C SER A 417 24.62 1.48 -19.58
N HIS A 418 23.40 1.95 -19.91
CA HIS A 418 22.66 2.90 -19.08
C HIS A 418 21.77 2.24 -18.01
N LEU A 419 21.75 0.90 -17.88
CA LEU A 419 20.90 0.22 -16.90
C LEU A 419 21.20 0.64 -15.46
N ASP A 420 22.45 0.95 -15.12
CA ASP A 420 22.79 1.42 -13.77
C ASP A 420 22.07 2.72 -13.41
N GLU A 421 22.03 3.67 -14.34
CA GLU A 421 21.32 4.94 -14.17
C GLU A 421 19.80 4.74 -14.10
N MET A 422 19.25 3.82 -14.91
CA MET A 422 17.82 3.51 -14.87
C MET A 422 17.41 2.84 -13.55
N TYR A 423 18.21 1.90 -13.06
CA TYR A 423 17.98 1.24 -11.78
C TYR A 423 18.08 2.23 -10.61
N SER A 424 19.04 3.16 -10.64
CA SER A 424 19.14 4.17 -9.58
C SER A 424 17.92 5.08 -9.53
N LYS A 425 17.26 5.35 -10.67
CA LYS A 425 15.98 6.08 -10.74
C LYS A 425 14.82 5.24 -10.21
N ILE A 426 14.65 4.00 -10.69
CA ILE A 426 13.54 3.09 -10.33
C ILE A 426 13.57 2.74 -8.84
N PHE A 427 14.75 2.39 -8.32
CA PHE A 427 14.91 1.91 -6.95
C PHE A 427 15.33 3.01 -5.98
N ARG A 428 15.32 4.30 -6.39
CA ARG A 428 15.80 5.43 -5.58
C ARG A 428 15.23 5.45 -4.17
N THR A 429 13.93 5.25 -4.05
CA THR A 429 13.19 5.28 -2.77
C THR A 429 13.42 4.04 -1.91
N HIS A 430 14.00 2.99 -2.50
CA HIS A 430 14.27 1.69 -1.87
C HIS A 430 15.76 1.45 -1.60
N MET A 431 16.65 2.33 -2.06
CA MET A 431 18.07 2.25 -1.74
C MET A 431 18.28 2.39 -0.23
N GLY A 432 19.11 1.52 0.34
CA GLY A 432 19.37 1.47 1.78
C GLY A 432 18.56 0.43 2.53
N LYS A 433 17.46 -0.09 1.95
CA LYS A 433 16.66 -1.16 2.57
C LYS A 433 17.45 -2.46 2.75
N GLU A 434 18.45 -2.71 1.91
CA GLU A 434 19.35 -3.86 2.02
C GLU A 434 20.15 -3.87 3.34
N ARG A 435 20.23 -2.73 4.03
CA ARG A 435 20.87 -2.57 5.35
C ARG A 435 19.92 -2.87 6.50
N LEU A 436 18.64 -3.15 6.23
CA LEU A 436 17.65 -3.59 7.21
C LEU A 436 17.53 -5.12 7.19
N SER A 437 17.39 -5.71 8.38
CA SER A 437 17.11 -7.13 8.57
C SER A 437 15.63 -7.45 8.41
N GLU A 438 14.78 -6.48 8.76
CA GLU A 438 13.32 -6.56 8.71
C GLU A 438 12.79 -5.14 8.43
N VAL A 439 11.90 -4.99 7.46
CA VAL A 439 11.15 -3.73 7.25
C VAL A 439 9.88 -3.82 8.09
N LEU A 440 9.68 -2.86 8.99
CA LEU A 440 8.52 -2.83 9.88
C LEU A 440 7.36 -2.06 9.25
N TYR A 441 7.65 -0.93 8.63
CA TYR A 441 6.68 -0.08 7.95
C TYR A 441 7.23 0.47 6.67
N GLU A 442 6.45 0.34 5.61
CA GLU A 442 6.78 0.88 4.32
C GLU A 442 6.51 2.38 4.25
N LYS A 443 7.10 3.03 3.24
CA LYS A 443 6.90 4.47 3.01
C LYS A 443 5.41 4.79 2.94
N GLU A 444 4.64 3.97 2.23
CA GLU A 444 3.20 4.16 2.06
C GLU A 444 2.45 4.06 3.41
N ASP A 445 2.86 3.17 4.31
CA ASP A 445 2.28 3.03 5.66
C ASP A 445 2.56 4.27 6.52
N ILE A 446 3.79 4.77 6.50
CA ILE A 446 4.21 5.94 7.27
C ILE A 446 3.45 7.16 6.79
N GLU A 447 3.41 7.39 5.48
CA GLU A 447 2.70 8.54 4.95
C GLU A 447 1.19 8.41 5.17
N PHE A 448 0.62 7.20 5.16
CA PHE A 448 -0.79 6.97 5.52
C PHE A 448 -1.07 7.33 6.99
N ALA A 449 -0.17 6.94 7.90
CA ALA A 449 -0.26 7.29 9.31
C ALA A 449 -0.18 8.81 9.53
N ILE A 450 0.68 9.51 8.79
CA ILE A 450 0.76 10.98 8.83
C ILE A 450 -0.53 11.62 8.35
N SER A 451 -1.14 11.13 7.26
CA SER A 451 -2.44 11.62 6.79
C SER A 451 -3.55 11.41 7.83
N LYS A 452 -3.53 10.28 8.55
CA LYS A 452 -4.47 10.04 9.66
C LYS A 452 -4.27 11.01 10.82
N ILE A 453 -3.02 11.23 11.23
CA ILE A 453 -2.70 12.22 12.26
C ILE A 453 -3.19 13.61 11.84
N ALA A 454 -2.91 14.04 10.61
CA ALA A 454 -3.37 15.32 10.09
C ALA A 454 -4.90 15.46 10.17
N ASN A 455 -5.62 14.41 9.79
CA ASN A 455 -7.07 14.36 9.91
C ASN A 455 -7.53 14.56 11.37
N PHE A 456 -6.96 13.83 12.33
CA PHE A 456 -7.32 13.99 13.75
C PHE A 456 -7.00 15.38 14.30
N LEU A 457 -5.89 15.98 13.88
CA LEU A 457 -5.53 17.33 14.30
C LEU A 457 -6.47 18.39 13.70
N ASN A 458 -6.86 18.26 12.43
CA ASN A 458 -7.80 19.19 11.79
C ASN A 458 -9.21 19.12 12.38
N VAL A 459 -9.56 17.99 12.99
CA VAL A 459 -10.81 17.81 13.72
C VAL A 459 -10.72 18.40 15.12
N GLU A 460 -9.56 18.27 15.76
CA GLU A 460 -9.33 18.79 17.10
C GLU A 460 -9.23 20.33 17.14
N TYR A 461 -8.61 20.93 16.11
CA TYR A 461 -8.35 22.37 16.03
C TYR A 461 -9.11 22.98 14.86
N ARG A 462 -9.92 24.00 15.13
CA ARG A 462 -10.74 24.68 14.11
C ARG A 462 -9.90 25.66 13.28
N GLU A 463 -10.36 26.00 12.08
CA GLU A 463 -9.63 26.88 11.15
C GLU A 463 -9.32 28.28 11.73
N ASP A 464 -10.17 28.78 12.62
CA ASP A 464 -10.03 30.08 13.27
C ASP A 464 -9.16 30.07 14.54
N GLU A 465 -8.78 28.90 15.03
CA GLU A 465 -7.94 28.75 16.21
C GLU A 465 -6.45 28.89 15.85
N GLU A 466 -5.73 29.68 16.65
CA GLU A 466 -4.26 29.71 16.59
C GLU A 466 -3.66 28.72 17.58
N VAL A 467 -2.83 27.80 17.06
CA VAL A 467 -2.18 26.74 17.83
C VAL A 467 -0.66 26.96 17.85
N GLU A 468 -0.06 26.91 19.04
CA GLU A 468 1.40 26.90 19.19
C GLU A 468 1.92 25.46 19.05
N LEU A 469 2.66 25.18 17.97
CA LEU A 469 3.29 23.89 17.72
C LEU A 469 4.72 23.88 18.22
N PHE A 470 5.07 22.83 18.95
CA PHE A 470 6.42 22.61 19.46
C PHE A 470 7.01 21.34 18.84
N GLY A 471 7.84 21.53 17.81
CA GLY A 471 8.63 20.44 17.21
C GLY A 471 9.74 20.02 18.17
N CYS A 472 9.73 18.75 18.59
CA CYS A 472 10.63 18.24 19.62
C CYS A 472 11.70 17.33 19.02
N GLY A 473 12.97 17.75 19.10
CA GLY A 473 14.11 16.99 18.58
C GLY A 473 14.25 17.06 17.06
N GLU A 474 15.48 16.87 16.60
CA GLU A 474 15.84 16.92 15.17
C GLU A 474 15.23 15.75 14.38
N GLU A 475 14.98 14.62 15.04
CA GLU A 475 14.30 13.45 14.49
C GLU A 475 12.91 13.77 13.96
N SER A 476 12.29 14.84 14.49
CA SER A 476 10.93 15.25 14.14
C SER A 476 10.84 16.05 12.86
N ILE A 477 11.96 16.53 12.31
CA ILE A 477 11.99 17.35 11.08
C ILE A 477 11.27 16.65 9.93
N MET A 478 11.56 15.36 9.70
CA MET A 478 10.92 14.61 8.61
C MET A 478 9.42 14.46 8.81
N PHE A 479 9.00 14.11 10.03
CA PHE A 479 7.59 13.99 10.38
C PHE A 479 6.85 15.32 10.21
N LEU A 480 7.35 16.41 10.78
CA LEU A 480 6.72 17.73 10.66
C LEU A 480 6.68 18.22 9.21
N SER A 481 7.76 18.02 8.43
CA SER A 481 7.81 18.44 7.02
C SER A 481 6.71 17.82 6.15
N LYS A 482 6.25 16.63 6.55
CA LYS A 482 5.20 15.87 5.87
C LYS A 482 3.83 16.12 6.47
N LEU A 483 3.75 16.43 7.77
CA LEU A 483 2.49 16.68 8.46
C LEU A 483 1.94 18.09 8.19
N THR A 484 2.77 19.13 8.31
CA THR A 484 2.31 20.53 8.30
C THR A 484 1.59 20.97 7.01
N PRO A 485 1.93 20.47 5.80
CA PRO A 485 1.16 20.81 4.59
C PRO A 485 -0.29 20.32 4.59
N HIS A 486 -0.64 19.42 5.52
CA HIS A 486 -1.98 18.85 5.65
C HIS A 486 -2.77 19.42 6.84
N LEU A 487 -2.23 20.40 7.57
CA LEU A 487 -2.92 21.06 8.67
C LEU A 487 -3.71 22.26 8.15
N HIS A 488 -4.99 22.34 8.50
CA HIS A 488 -5.95 23.34 7.99
C HIS A 488 -6.32 24.43 9.01
N PHE A 489 -5.59 24.50 10.13
CA PHE A 489 -5.74 25.54 11.15
C PHE A 489 -4.51 26.44 11.20
N LYS A 490 -4.64 27.63 11.80
CA LYS A 490 -3.52 28.55 11.94
C LYS A 490 -2.56 28.06 13.02
N PHE A 491 -1.27 28.11 12.75
CA PHE A 491 -0.28 27.73 13.74
C PHE A 491 1.03 28.51 13.66
N ASN A 492 1.69 28.62 14.81
CA ASN A 492 3.08 29.07 14.93
C ASN A 492 3.94 27.86 15.27
N LEU A 493 5.01 27.62 14.52
CA LEU A 493 5.93 26.50 14.78
C LEU A 493 7.20 27.00 15.50
N GLN A 494 7.49 26.41 16.65
CA GLN A 494 8.69 26.63 17.43
C GLN A 494 9.42 25.29 17.66
N TRP A 495 10.74 25.34 17.87
CA TRP A 495 11.57 24.15 18.06
C TRP A 495 12.05 24.03 19.51
N ILE A 496 12.05 22.80 20.01
CA ILE A 496 12.59 22.43 21.31
C ILE A 496 13.58 21.28 21.09
N THR A 497 14.79 21.44 21.62
CA THR A 497 15.84 20.41 21.57
C THR A 497 16.00 19.76 22.93
N GLU A 498 16.54 18.53 22.98
CA GLU A 498 16.77 17.84 24.26
C GLU A 498 17.72 18.59 25.21
N ASN A 499 18.59 19.43 24.63
CA ASN A 499 19.55 20.26 25.37
C ASN A 499 19.03 21.67 25.68
N SER A 500 17.76 21.98 25.39
CA SER A 500 17.20 23.31 25.67
C SER A 500 17.29 23.63 27.15
N GLU A 501 18.06 24.67 27.49
CA GLU A 501 18.23 25.10 28.86
C GLU A 501 16.94 25.77 29.36
N LYS A 502 16.85 25.99 30.69
CA LYS A 502 15.71 26.73 31.27
C LYS A 502 15.57 28.14 30.68
N GLY A 503 16.65 28.75 30.20
CA GLY A 503 16.61 30.04 29.51
C GLY A 503 15.84 29.96 28.20
N ASP A 504 16.20 28.99 27.35
CA ASP A 504 15.58 28.75 26.05
C ASP A 504 14.09 28.43 26.18
N LEU A 505 13.74 27.53 27.11
CA LEU A 505 12.34 27.17 27.36
C LEU A 505 11.50 28.36 27.86
N LYS A 506 12.11 29.31 28.60
CA LYS A 506 11.40 30.53 29.00
C LYS A 506 11.08 31.40 27.79
N GLU A 507 12.00 31.52 26.85
CA GLU A 507 11.81 32.35 25.67
C GLU A 507 10.75 31.77 24.73
N VAL A 508 10.76 30.45 24.54
CA VAL A 508 9.78 29.70 23.74
C VAL A 508 8.37 29.82 24.35
N PHE A 509 8.23 29.70 25.68
CA PHE A 509 6.91 29.63 26.31
C PHE A 509 6.38 30.94 26.91
N LYS A 510 7.13 32.05 26.86
CA LYS A 510 6.73 33.31 27.52
C LYS A 510 5.32 33.81 27.11
N ASP A 511 4.91 33.56 25.87
CA ASP A 511 3.67 34.07 25.28
C ASP A 511 2.61 32.98 25.05
N THR A 512 2.65 31.87 25.78
CA THR A 512 1.72 30.73 25.61
C THR A 512 0.52 30.73 26.56
N GLY A 513 0.36 31.77 27.39
CA GLY A 513 -0.78 31.87 28.31
C GLY A 513 -2.12 31.89 27.57
N ASP A 514 -3.07 31.05 28.01
CA ASP A 514 -4.38 30.82 27.37
C ASP A 514 -4.34 30.42 25.88
N LYS A 515 -3.18 30.00 25.35
CA LYS A 515 -3.07 29.44 24.00
C LYS A 515 -3.26 27.93 24.00
N LYS A 516 -3.71 27.37 22.87
CA LYS A 516 -3.67 25.93 22.61
C LYS A 516 -2.26 25.53 22.18
N CYS A 517 -1.71 24.51 22.80
CA CYS A 517 -0.34 24.06 22.59
C CYS A 517 -0.32 22.60 22.14
N LEU A 518 0.51 22.26 21.16
CA LEU A 518 0.69 20.90 20.67
C LEU A 518 2.17 20.56 20.55
N PHE A 519 2.62 19.56 21.30
CA PHE A 519 3.94 18.97 21.11
C PHE A 519 3.90 17.96 19.97
N LEU A 520 4.84 18.07 19.04
CA LEU A 520 5.00 17.18 17.90
C LEU A 520 6.37 16.51 17.96
N THR A 521 6.39 15.18 17.98
CA THR A 521 7.64 14.42 17.92
C THR A 521 7.57 13.22 16.98
N ALA A 522 8.67 12.87 16.33
CA ALA A 522 8.71 11.62 15.55
C ALA A 522 8.59 10.39 16.46
N LEU A 523 9.14 10.40 17.68
CA LEU A 523 9.21 9.22 18.53
C LEU A 523 8.96 9.53 20.01
N ILE A 524 8.09 8.72 20.63
CA ILE A 524 8.02 8.59 22.09
C ILE A 524 8.36 7.16 22.49
N GLU A 525 9.50 7.01 23.19
CA GLU A 525 9.91 5.75 23.84
C GLU A 525 9.71 5.81 25.36
N THR A 526 10.46 6.68 26.06
CA THR A 526 10.34 6.83 27.52
C THR A 526 9.59 8.11 27.94
N GLY A 527 9.32 9.01 26.99
CA GLY A 527 8.76 10.34 27.25
C GLY A 527 9.73 11.31 27.93
N SER A 528 11.03 10.97 28.05
CA SER A 528 12.04 11.84 28.70
C SER A 528 12.24 13.16 27.97
N ASN A 529 12.26 13.13 26.64
CA ASN A 529 12.45 14.28 25.76
C ASN A 529 11.35 15.33 25.90
N ILE A 530 10.10 14.91 26.17
CA ILE A 530 8.96 15.83 26.25
C ILE A 530 8.57 16.18 27.68
N ARG A 531 8.80 15.29 28.67
CA ARG A 531 8.29 15.49 30.04
C ARG A 531 8.75 16.81 30.67
N GLY A 532 10.03 17.16 30.53
CA GLY A 532 10.60 18.39 31.07
C GLY A 532 9.95 19.64 30.48
N PRO A 533 10.01 19.82 29.14
CA PRO A 533 9.32 20.91 28.44
C PRO A 533 7.81 20.97 28.73
N TYR A 534 7.12 19.82 28.72
CA TYR A 534 5.69 19.73 29.02
C TYR A 534 5.34 20.24 30.43
N GLN A 535 6.08 19.80 31.46
CA GLN A 535 5.88 20.28 32.83
C GLN A 535 6.24 21.76 32.98
N PHE A 536 7.22 22.25 32.23
CA PHE A 536 7.65 23.64 32.28
C PHE A 536 6.63 24.57 31.61
N LEU A 537 6.09 24.20 30.45
CA LEU A 537 5.01 24.93 29.74
C LEU A 537 3.77 25.10 30.62
N LYS A 538 3.38 24.08 31.41
CA LYS A 538 2.21 24.15 32.30
C LYS A 538 2.25 25.33 33.27
N ARG A 539 3.44 25.85 33.61
CA ARG A 539 3.60 27.01 34.50
C ARG A 539 3.05 28.31 33.88
N TYR A 540 2.98 28.37 32.55
CA TYR A 540 2.46 29.51 31.78
C TYR A 540 0.93 29.45 31.58
N ARG A 541 0.25 28.42 32.12
CA ARG A 541 -1.20 28.25 32.04
C ARG A 541 -1.75 28.34 30.60
N PRO A 542 -1.28 27.50 29.67
CA PRO A 542 -1.93 27.35 28.37
C PRO A 542 -3.36 26.83 28.54
N ARG A 543 -4.22 27.11 27.56
CA ARG A 543 -5.62 26.68 27.54
C ARG A 543 -5.74 25.15 27.47
N ASP A 544 -4.90 24.55 26.63
CA ASP A 544 -4.78 23.10 26.48
C ASP A 544 -3.36 22.75 26.01
N VAL A 545 -2.88 21.55 26.36
CA VAL A 545 -1.59 21.02 25.95
C VAL A 545 -1.74 19.57 25.54
N LYS A 546 -1.57 19.31 24.24
CA LYS A 546 -1.63 17.97 23.67
C LYS A 546 -0.28 17.50 23.17
N ILE A 547 -0.15 16.19 22.99
CA ILE A 547 1.07 15.55 22.51
C ILE A 547 0.71 14.60 21.38
N CYS A 548 1.38 14.78 20.25
CA CYS A 548 1.25 13.96 19.06
C CYS A 548 2.60 13.37 18.67
N THR A 549 2.62 12.06 18.43
CA THR A 549 3.82 11.36 17.96
C THR A 549 3.58 10.55 16.70
N LEU A 550 4.55 10.47 15.80
CA LEU A 550 4.42 9.55 14.66
C LEU A 550 4.57 8.09 15.13
N PHE A 551 5.62 7.81 15.90
CA PHE A 551 5.96 6.47 16.37
C PHE A 551 5.85 6.37 17.89
N PHE A 552 5.08 5.38 18.35
CA PHE A 552 4.97 5.09 19.77
C PHE A 552 5.53 3.71 20.10
N LYS A 553 6.49 3.67 21.04
CA LYS A 553 7.11 2.44 21.52
C LYS A 553 6.72 2.22 22.98
N HIS A 554 6.05 1.12 23.27
CA HIS A 554 5.71 0.79 24.66
C HIS A 554 6.98 0.40 25.43
N SER A 555 7.31 1.17 26.46
CA SER A 555 8.48 0.95 27.32
C SER A 555 8.04 0.74 28.77
N PRO A 556 8.53 -0.30 29.47
CA PRO A 556 8.32 -0.45 30.91
C PRO A 556 8.87 0.74 31.73
N LYS A 557 9.80 1.51 31.14
CA LYS A 557 10.37 2.73 31.73
C LYS A 557 9.66 4.01 31.26
N ALA A 558 8.54 3.88 30.53
CA ALA A 558 7.77 5.02 30.07
C ALA A 558 7.36 5.89 31.25
N ARG A 559 7.74 7.16 31.20
CA ARG A 559 7.28 8.16 32.14
C ARG A 559 5.86 8.54 31.74
N GLU A 560 5.00 8.79 32.72
CA GLU A 560 3.64 9.25 32.47
C GLU A 560 3.67 10.61 31.75
N VAL A 561 3.41 10.55 30.45
CA VAL A 561 3.18 11.69 29.56
C VAL A 561 1.92 11.32 28.78
N PRO A 562 0.88 12.17 28.77
CA PRO A 562 -0.34 11.87 28.03
C PRO A 562 -0.03 11.91 26.54
N ILE A 563 -0.27 10.83 25.82
CA ILE A 563 -0.16 10.78 24.37
C ILE A 563 -1.57 10.89 23.81
N ASP A 564 -1.88 12.03 23.20
CA ASP A 564 -3.21 12.32 22.67
C ASP A 564 -3.39 11.74 21.26
N PHE A 565 -2.31 11.76 20.46
CA PHE A 565 -2.33 11.27 19.08
C PHE A 565 -1.07 10.46 18.79
N PHE A 566 -1.24 9.32 18.12
CA PHE A 566 -0.10 8.58 17.57
C PHE A 566 -0.41 7.92 16.22
N GLY A 567 0.62 7.71 15.41
CA GLY A 567 0.49 7.10 14.08
C GLY A 567 0.66 5.59 14.08
N LEU A 568 1.87 5.14 14.40
CA LEU A 568 2.30 3.74 14.28
C LEU A 568 2.92 3.25 15.58
N PHE A 569 2.67 1.98 15.90
CA PHE A 569 3.31 1.31 17.04
C PHE A 569 4.63 0.69 16.59
N LEU A 570 5.69 0.87 17.37
CA LEU A 570 6.96 0.20 17.12
C LEU A 570 7.21 -0.92 18.12
N PRO A 571 7.83 -2.03 17.68
CA PRO A 571 8.23 -3.12 18.57
C PRO A 571 9.30 -2.66 19.56
N SER A 572 9.50 -3.42 20.64
CA SER A 572 10.51 -3.10 21.66
C SER A 572 11.97 -3.21 21.18
N LYS A 573 12.21 -3.62 19.93
CA LYS A 573 13.54 -3.76 19.32
C LYS A 573 14.14 -2.40 18.92
N GLU A 574 15.42 -2.38 18.55
CA GLU A 574 16.07 -1.24 17.91
C GLU A 574 15.60 -1.08 16.46
N PHE A 575 15.41 0.14 16.00
CA PHE A 575 14.88 0.46 14.68
C PHE A 575 15.48 1.77 14.16
N VAL A 576 15.48 1.93 12.85
CA VAL A 576 16.03 3.09 12.15
C VAL A 576 15.14 3.45 10.95
N GLY A 577 15.27 4.69 10.49
CA GLY A 577 14.58 5.21 9.32
C GLY A 577 13.55 6.28 9.63
N PHE A 578 13.13 7.00 8.59
CA PHE A 578 12.18 8.12 8.64
C PHE A 578 12.43 9.13 9.78
N GLY A 579 13.66 9.63 9.85
CA GLY A 579 14.08 10.62 10.82
C GLY A 579 14.59 10.05 12.15
N VAL A 580 14.52 8.73 12.36
CA VAL A 580 14.99 8.09 13.61
C VAL A 580 16.23 7.22 13.36
N GLY A 581 17.13 7.16 14.36
CA GLY A 581 18.32 6.30 14.31
C GLY A 581 19.46 6.86 13.47
N TRP A 582 19.71 8.17 13.56
CA TRP A 582 20.74 8.88 12.77
C TRP A 582 22.16 8.39 13.07
N GLU A 583 22.41 7.94 14.30
CA GLU A 583 23.66 7.34 14.75
C GLU A 583 24.07 6.10 13.94
N HIS A 584 23.12 5.44 13.28
CA HIS A 584 23.38 4.33 12.36
C HIS A 584 23.55 4.76 10.89
N GLY A 585 23.44 6.06 10.58
CA GLY A 585 23.48 6.58 9.22
C GLY A 585 22.29 6.16 8.35
N LEU A 586 21.19 5.74 8.97
CA LEU A 586 20.00 5.19 8.33
C LEU A 586 18.72 6.02 8.58
N GLY A 587 18.82 7.16 9.29
CA GLY A 587 17.67 8.02 9.56
C GLY A 587 17.01 8.60 8.30
N ASN A 588 17.72 8.70 7.18
CA ASN A 588 17.18 9.23 5.92
C ASN A 588 16.37 8.20 5.10
N LEU A 589 16.22 6.96 5.56
CA LEU A 589 15.42 5.97 4.86
C LEU A 589 13.94 6.40 4.79
N SER A 590 13.29 6.09 3.68
CA SER A 590 11.87 6.40 3.44
C SER A 590 10.91 5.47 4.20
N CYS A 591 11.44 4.38 4.77
CA CYS A 591 10.75 3.33 5.52
C CYS A 591 11.34 3.25 6.93
N VAL A 592 10.72 2.46 7.79
CA VAL A 592 11.25 2.13 9.13
C VAL A 592 11.48 0.63 9.23
N GLY A 593 12.63 0.24 9.78
CA GLY A 593 12.95 -1.17 9.97
C GLY A 593 14.04 -1.43 11.00
N ILE A 594 14.35 -2.70 11.21
CA ILE A 594 15.37 -3.14 12.14
C ILE A 594 16.71 -3.17 11.40
N PRO A 595 17.75 -2.43 11.85
CA PRO A 595 19.04 -2.44 11.19
C PRO A 595 19.66 -3.84 11.23
N LYS A 596 20.38 -4.24 10.17
CA LYS A 596 21.30 -5.37 10.26
C LYS A 596 22.39 -4.97 11.25
N ILE A 597 22.68 -5.81 12.24
CA ILE A 597 23.78 -5.57 13.18
C ILE A 597 25.07 -5.48 12.37
N ILE A 598 25.56 -4.27 12.14
CA ILE A 598 26.93 -4.05 11.71
C ILE A 598 27.72 -4.17 13.00
N LYS A 599 28.44 -5.27 13.20
CA LYS A 599 29.58 -5.24 14.13
C LYS A 599 30.52 -4.19 13.58
N ILE A 600 30.47 -2.99 14.17
CA ILE A 600 31.47 -1.95 13.94
C ILE A 600 32.83 -2.47 14.39
#